data_AF-A0A4D8QKX1-F1
#
_entry.id   AF-A0A4D8QKX1-F1
#
_cell.length_a   1.000
_cell.length_b   1.000
_cell.length_c   1.000
_cell.angle_alpha   90.00
_cell.angle_beta   90.00
_cell.angle_gamma   90.00
#
_symmetry.space_group_name_H-M   'P 1'
#
loop_
_entity.id
_entity.type
_entity.pdbx_description
1 polymer ?
#
loop_
_entity_poly.entity_id
_entity_poly.type
_entity_poly.pdbx_seq_one_letter_code
_entity_poly.pdbx_strand_id
1 'polypeptide(L)'
;MERPVFTSTRLRVVTAAVEAGRLYEKRPMDVPLRAIVGLGRGDVCEDGQSWRYVVEHVLHGDHGQWDERALAYFESEIGDQDFPAPGSRCRFELHCVGGAVFCETGNHRLPAGMAWLAATQGEQAVFRSVWMSVQPVDERIVAQLLRWRSEGRRLSADISAGRHIFRSERKGRVETFVFDGGLMRPVFDPVDNGMFKRPQPVGRHFAWTAIPDTLLDAWADAAWLDSTEA
;
A
#
# COMPACT_ATOMS: atom_id res chain seq x y z
N MET A 1 14.31 7.27 7.24
CA MET A 1 13.12 6.73 6.58
C MET A 1 13.51 5.44 5.85
N GLU A 2 13.76 4.38 6.63
CA GLU A 2 14.24 3.09 6.09
C GLU A 2 13.11 2.16 5.66
N ARG A 3 11.85 2.61 5.81
CA ARG A 3 10.69 1.83 5.45
C ARG A 3 10.71 1.50 3.95
N PRO A 4 10.42 0.24 3.56
CA PRO A 4 10.36 -0.13 2.15
C PRO A 4 9.21 0.58 1.43
N VAL A 5 9.45 0.91 0.17
CA VAL A 5 8.51 1.47 -0.80
C VAL A 5 8.09 0.35 -1.74
N PHE A 6 6.81 0.32 -2.07
CA PHE A 6 6.27 -0.61 -3.06
C PHE A 6 5.58 0.13 -4.18
N THR A 7 5.42 -0.51 -5.32
CA THR A 7 4.54 -0.02 -6.38
C THR A 7 3.11 -0.51 -6.16
N SER A 8 2.13 0.32 -6.53
CA SER A 8 0.72 -0.08 -6.53
C SER A 8 0.49 -1.32 -7.39
N THR A 9 1.22 -1.45 -8.50
CA THR A 9 1.14 -2.61 -9.41
C THR A 9 1.56 -3.90 -8.71
N ARG A 10 2.65 -3.87 -7.93
CA ARG A 10 3.10 -5.04 -7.17
C ARG A 10 2.08 -5.47 -6.13
N LEU A 11 1.55 -4.52 -5.37
CA LEU A 11 0.60 -4.81 -4.30
C LEU A 11 -0.84 -4.99 -4.80
N ARG A 12 -1.13 -4.72 -6.08
CA ARG A 12 -2.47 -4.86 -6.67
C ARG A 12 -3.08 -6.24 -6.47
N VAL A 13 -2.28 -7.29 -6.54
CA VAL A 13 -2.74 -8.68 -6.30
C VAL A 13 -3.35 -8.86 -4.91
N VAL A 14 -2.82 -8.11 -3.93
CA VAL A 14 -3.24 -8.10 -2.53
C VAL A 14 -4.35 -7.07 -2.31
N THR A 15 -4.19 -5.84 -2.79
CA THR A 15 -5.16 -4.76 -2.56
C THR A 15 -6.48 -5.06 -3.25
N ALA A 16 -6.47 -5.52 -4.50
CA ALA A 16 -7.69 -5.89 -5.22
C ALA A 16 -8.45 -7.05 -4.55
N ALA A 17 -7.74 -7.90 -3.79
CA ALA A 17 -8.37 -9.00 -3.05
C ALA A 17 -9.24 -8.49 -1.89
N VAL A 18 -8.91 -7.31 -1.34
CA VAL A 18 -9.61 -6.73 -0.20
C VAL A 18 -10.63 -5.68 -0.60
N GLU A 19 -10.72 -5.24 -1.85
CA GLU A 19 -11.64 -4.17 -2.26
C GLU A 19 -13.12 -4.56 -2.07
N ALA A 20 -13.89 -3.73 -1.37
CA ALA A 20 -15.33 -3.91 -1.18
C ALA A 20 -16.12 -3.06 -2.18
N GLY A 21 -16.49 -3.63 -3.32
CA GLY A 21 -17.34 -2.95 -4.31
C GLY A 21 -16.59 -1.96 -5.19
N ARG A 22 -17.34 -1.18 -6.00
CA ARG A 22 -16.79 -0.35 -7.10
C ARG A 22 -16.88 1.17 -6.88
N LEU A 23 -17.35 1.61 -5.72
CA LEU A 23 -17.57 3.04 -5.48
C LEU A 23 -16.35 3.63 -4.77
N TYR A 24 -15.57 4.40 -5.52
CA TYR A 24 -14.51 5.24 -5.00
C TYR A 24 -15.13 6.55 -4.49
N GLU A 25 -14.81 6.93 -3.26
CA GLU A 25 -15.06 8.30 -2.79
C GLU A 25 -13.86 9.17 -3.15
N LYS A 26 -14.08 10.36 -3.73
CA LYS A 26 -13.01 11.35 -3.92
C LYS A 26 -13.24 12.54 -3.01
N ARG A 27 -12.27 12.84 -2.15
CA ARG A 27 -12.31 14.01 -1.26
C ARG A 27 -10.92 14.46 -0.82
N PRO A 28 -10.72 15.74 -0.46
CA PRO A 28 -9.51 16.16 0.25
C PRO A 28 -9.46 15.52 1.65
N MET A 29 -8.28 15.09 2.08
CA MET A 29 -8.06 14.51 3.41
C MET A 29 -6.64 14.80 3.91
N ASP A 30 -6.49 14.84 5.22
CA ASP A 30 -5.18 14.77 5.85
C ASP A 30 -4.66 13.33 5.80
N VAL A 31 -3.42 13.17 5.34
CA VAL A 31 -2.81 11.85 5.10
C VAL A 31 -1.56 11.70 5.95
N PRO A 32 -1.59 10.83 6.97
CA PRO A 32 -0.40 10.51 7.76
C PRO A 32 0.70 9.93 6.87
N LEU A 33 1.95 10.40 7.03
CA LEU A 33 3.08 9.82 6.29
C LEU A 33 3.18 8.31 6.52
N ARG A 34 2.82 7.85 7.72
CA ARG A 34 2.84 6.43 8.07
C ARG A 34 1.87 5.56 7.26
N ALA A 35 0.79 6.13 6.73
CA ALA A 35 -0.18 5.41 5.89
C ALA A 35 0.31 5.21 4.44
N ILE A 36 1.34 5.92 4.01
CA ILE A 36 1.85 5.91 2.63
C ILE A 36 2.79 4.71 2.41
N VAL A 37 2.27 3.69 1.74
CA VAL A 37 2.94 2.40 1.52
C VAL A 37 3.75 2.41 0.22
N GLY A 38 3.36 3.22 -0.76
CA GLY A 38 3.95 3.08 -2.09
C GLY A 38 3.70 4.19 -3.10
N LEU A 39 4.33 4.00 -4.26
CA LEU A 39 4.20 4.84 -5.45
C LEU A 39 3.23 4.21 -6.45
N GLY A 40 2.68 5.02 -7.34
CA GLY A 40 1.72 4.55 -8.35
C GLY A 40 2.37 3.85 -9.53
N ARG A 41 3.61 4.26 -9.89
CA ARG A 41 4.35 3.71 -11.03
C ARG A 41 5.73 3.25 -10.57
N GLY A 42 6.23 2.18 -11.19
CA GLY A 42 7.56 1.61 -10.92
C GLY A 42 8.70 2.26 -11.71
N ASP A 43 8.48 3.45 -12.27
CA ASP A 43 9.51 4.20 -12.99
C ASP A 43 10.46 4.96 -12.04
N VAL A 44 10.12 5.03 -10.75
CA VAL A 44 10.89 5.74 -9.74
C VAL A 44 11.76 4.78 -8.92
N CYS A 45 11.27 3.60 -8.52
CA CYS A 45 12.06 2.69 -7.70
C CYS A 45 11.68 1.23 -7.92
N GLU A 46 12.62 0.35 -7.63
CA GLU A 46 12.33 -1.09 -7.52
C GLU A 46 11.60 -1.39 -6.21
N ASP A 47 10.72 -2.40 -6.22
CA ASP A 47 9.97 -2.78 -5.04
C ASP A 47 10.90 -3.20 -3.89
N GLY A 48 10.62 -2.70 -2.68
CA GLY A 48 11.37 -3.02 -1.48
C GLY A 48 12.57 -2.12 -1.21
N GLN A 49 12.91 -1.19 -2.12
CA GLN A 49 13.85 -0.10 -1.82
C GLN A 49 13.30 0.82 -0.73
N SER A 50 14.17 1.47 0.04
CA SER A 50 13.73 2.37 1.11
C SER A 50 13.34 3.74 0.57
N TRP A 51 12.48 4.46 1.30
CA TRP A 51 12.18 5.86 0.97
C TRP A 51 13.45 6.73 0.90
N ARG A 52 14.44 6.46 1.77
CA ARG A 52 15.76 7.11 1.72
C ARG A 52 16.45 6.87 0.36
N TYR A 53 16.45 5.64 -0.13
CA TYR A 53 17.04 5.32 -1.44
C TYR A 53 16.39 6.14 -2.55
N VAL A 54 15.06 6.22 -2.57
CA VAL A 54 14.30 7.01 -3.57
C VAL A 54 14.72 8.48 -3.54
N VAL A 55 14.85 9.05 -2.35
CA VAL A 55 15.26 10.45 -2.17
C VAL A 55 16.69 10.68 -2.66
N GLU A 56 17.62 9.80 -2.32
CA GLU A 56 19.05 9.96 -2.63
C GLU A 56 19.36 9.69 -4.11
N HIS A 57 18.64 8.76 -4.75
CA HIS A 57 19.03 8.22 -6.05
C HIS A 57 18.04 8.53 -7.18
N VAL A 58 16.84 9.02 -6.89
CA VAL A 58 15.78 9.18 -7.89
C VAL A 58 15.23 10.60 -7.94
N LEU A 59 15.24 11.31 -6.83
CA LEU A 59 14.94 12.74 -6.82
C LEU A 59 16.11 13.51 -7.46
N HIS A 60 16.13 13.52 -8.78
CA HIS A 60 16.95 14.43 -9.55
C HIS A 60 16.14 15.70 -9.81
N GLY A 61 16.69 16.85 -9.45
CA GLY A 61 16.18 18.14 -9.87
C GLY A 61 17.35 18.94 -10.42
N ASP A 62 17.17 19.51 -11.61
CA ASP A 62 18.03 20.63 -12.01
C ASP A 62 17.86 21.75 -10.97
N HIS A 63 18.98 22.41 -10.66
CA HIS A 63 19.08 23.50 -9.68
C HIS A 63 17.88 24.46 -9.77
N GLY A 64 16.91 24.34 -8.84
CA GLY A 64 15.76 25.26 -8.73
C GLY A 64 14.36 24.63 -8.61
N GLN A 65 14.20 23.31 -8.73
CA GLN A 65 12.87 22.68 -8.55
C GLN A 65 12.48 22.38 -7.09
N TRP A 66 13.46 22.32 -6.21
CA TRP A 66 13.29 22.06 -4.77
C TRP A 66 13.70 23.30 -3.96
N ASP A 67 13.09 24.43 -4.28
CA ASP A 67 13.29 25.69 -3.58
C ASP A 67 12.33 25.85 -2.39
N GLU A 68 12.42 26.98 -1.67
CA GLU A 68 11.57 27.27 -0.52
C GLU A 68 10.07 27.21 -0.84
N ARG A 69 9.66 27.49 -2.09
CA ARG A 69 8.25 27.42 -2.49
C ARG A 69 7.79 25.97 -2.57
N ALA A 70 8.61 25.08 -3.11
CA ALA A 70 8.32 23.65 -3.15
C ALA A 70 8.24 23.04 -1.74
N LEU A 71 9.09 23.49 -0.81
CA LEU A 71 9.04 23.06 0.59
C LEU A 71 7.79 23.59 1.31
N ALA A 72 7.49 24.88 1.13
CA ALA A 72 6.29 25.52 1.69
C ALA A 72 4.99 24.88 1.17
N TYR A 73 4.98 24.42 -0.09
CA TYR A 73 3.86 23.67 -0.66
C TYR A 73 3.51 22.42 0.17
N PHE A 74 4.51 21.62 0.57
CA PHE A 74 4.27 20.42 1.37
C PHE A 74 3.79 20.72 2.79
N GLU A 75 4.12 21.89 3.33
CA GLU A 75 3.68 22.33 4.66
C GLU A 75 2.27 22.95 4.63
N SER A 76 1.80 23.37 3.45
CA SER A 76 0.49 23.99 3.22
C SER A 76 -0.66 22.97 3.13
N GLU A 77 -1.90 23.46 3.10
CA GLU A 77 -3.07 22.68 2.69
C GLU A 77 -3.05 22.50 1.17
N ILE A 78 -2.72 21.30 0.70
CA ILE A 78 -2.41 21.07 -0.72
C ILE A 78 -3.64 21.32 -1.61
N GLY A 79 -4.78 20.72 -1.30
CA GLY A 79 -6.04 20.91 -2.02
C GLY A 79 -5.88 20.93 -3.54
N ASP A 80 -6.33 22.02 -4.15
CA ASP A 80 -6.28 22.24 -5.60
C ASP A 80 -5.01 22.98 -6.06
N GLN A 81 -4.05 23.23 -5.16
CA GLN A 81 -2.86 23.99 -5.48
C GLN A 81 -1.96 23.26 -6.48
N ASP A 82 -1.51 24.01 -7.48
CA ASP A 82 -0.48 23.54 -8.39
C ASP A 82 0.88 23.46 -7.67
N PHE A 83 1.65 22.44 -8.00
CA PHE A 83 3.01 22.32 -7.49
C PHE A 83 3.88 23.43 -8.12
N PRO A 84 4.66 24.19 -7.33
CA PRO A 84 5.33 25.41 -7.78
C PRO A 84 6.62 25.16 -8.60
N ALA A 85 6.58 24.21 -9.53
CA ALA A 85 7.67 23.92 -10.45
C ALA A 85 7.24 24.12 -11.92
N PRO A 86 8.10 24.72 -12.77
CA PRO A 86 7.79 24.93 -14.19
C PRO A 86 7.41 23.61 -14.88
N GLY A 87 6.29 23.61 -15.59
CA GLY A 87 5.83 22.44 -16.34
C GLY A 87 5.25 21.31 -15.48
N SER A 88 5.16 21.47 -14.16
CA SER A 88 4.35 20.57 -13.34
C SER A 88 2.91 20.68 -13.78
N ARG A 89 2.35 19.57 -14.24
CA ARG A 89 0.96 19.44 -14.66
C ARG A 89 0.26 18.47 -13.73
N CYS A 90 -1.02 18.71 -13.53
CA CYS A 90 -1.91 17.92 -12.68
C CYS A 90 -1.70 18.12 -11.18
N ARG A 91 -2.84 18.11 -10.50
CA ARG A 91 -2.98 18.07 -9.05
C ARG A 91 -2.19 16.93 -8.44
N PHE A 92 -1.76 17.10 -7.19
CA PHE A 92 -1.20 16.02 -6.39
C PHE A 92 -2.34 15.18 -5.81
N GLU A 93 -2.43 13.92 -6.23
CA GLU A 93 -3.49 12.99 -5.85
C GLU A 93 -2.90 11.69 -5.33
N LEU A 94 -3.60 11.12 -4.36
CA LEU A 94 -3.27 9.85 -3.73
C LEU A 94 -4.48 8.92 -3.81
N HIS A 95 -4.22 7.62 -3.74
CA HIS A 95 -5.23 6.57 -3.73
C HIS A 95 -5.07 5.72 -2.48
N CYS A 96 -6.17 5.40 -1.81
CA CYS A 96 -6.19 4.62 -0.58
C CYS A 96 -7.01 3.34 -0.75
N VAL A 97 -6.47 2.21 -0.29
CA VAL A 97 -7.21 0.95 -0.13
C VAL A 97 -7.19 0.57 1.35
N GLY A 98 -8.28 0.86 2.06
CA GLY A 98 -8.47 0.45 3.47
C GLY A 98 -7.42 0.97 4.45
N GLY A 99 -6.85 2.15 4.20
CA GLY A 99 -5.81 2.79 5.03
C GLY A 99 -4.42 2.75 4.38
N ALA A 100 -4.20 1.88 3.40
CA ALA A 100 -2.95 1.82 2.65
C ALA A 100 -2.95 2.81 1.49
N VAL A 101 -2.05 3.79 1.54
CA VAL A 101 -1.99 4.90 0.59
C VAL A 101 -0.88 4.72 -0.45
N PHE A 102 -1.23 5.02 -1.69
CA PHE A 102 -0.38 4.98 -2.86
C PHE A 102 -0.44 6.32 -3.59
N CYS A 103 0.64 6.68 -4.28
CA CYS A 103 0.60 7.82 -5.19
C CYS A 103 -0.29 7.54 -6.40
N GLU A 104 -1.19 8.46 -6.75
CA GLU A 104 -1.90 8.44 -8.02
C GLU A 104 -1.19 9.35 -9.02
N THR A 105 -0.95 10.60 -8.62
CA THR A 105 -0.20 11.59 -9.39
C THR A 105 0.87 12.26 -8.54
N GLY A 106 2.05 12.51 -9.13
CA GLY A 106 3.16 13.15 -8.42
C GLY A 106 4.16 12.19 -7.77
N ASN A 107 4.51 11.08 -8.42
CA ASN A 107 5.50 10.11 -7.92
C ASN A 107 6.86 10.72 -7.53
N HIS A 108 7.25 11.88 -8.06
CA HIS A 108 8.46 12.61 -7.63
C HIS A 108 8.18 13.56 -6.46
N ARG A 109 6.98 14.19 -6.44
CA ARG A 109 6.55 15.10 -5.37
C ARG A 109 6.39 14.35 -4.05
N LEU A 110 5.82 13.15 -4.09
CA LEU A 110 5.54 12.37 -2.88
C LEU A 110 6.80 12.02 -2.07
N PRO A 111 7.85 11.39 -2.64
CA PRO A 111 9.08 11.10 -1.89
C PRO A 111 9.75 12.37 -1.32
N ALA A 112 9.73 13.48 -2.07
CA ALA A 112 10.31 14.75 -1.61
C ALA A 112 9.54 15.31 -0.41
N GLY A 113 8.21 15.37 -0.50
CA GLY A 113 7.35 15.83 0.58
C GLY A 113 7.43 14.91 1.81
N MET A 114 7.44 13.59 1.61
CA MET A 114 7.66 12.61 2.67
C MET A 114 8.98 12.91 3.39
N ALA A 115 10.08 13.07 2.65
CA ALA A 115 11.41 13.34 3.20
C ALA A 115 11.46 14.64 4.00
N TRP A 116 10.93 15.72 3.43
CA TRP A 116 10.90 17.03 4.08
C TRP A 116 10.08 16.98 5.37
N LEU A 117 8.81 16.56 5.29
CA LEU A 117 7.90 16.53 6.43
C LEU A 117 8.39 15.59 7.53
N ALA A 118 8.93 14.43 7.19
CA ALA A 118 9.49 13.53 8.19
C ALA A 118 10.74 14.11 8.88
N ALA A 119 11.57 14.86 8.15
CA ALA A 119 12.77 15.49 8.70
C ALA A 119 12.46 16.68 9.61
N THR A 120 11.43 17.47 9.27
CA THR A 120 11.09 18.71 10.00
C THR A 120 10.02 18.51 11.08
N GLN A 121 9.09 17.57 10.88
CA GLN A 121 7.92 17.36 11.75
C GLN A 121 7.86 15.94 12.35
N GLY A 122 8.74 15.03 11.93
CA GLY A 122 8.82 13.66 12.44
C GLY A 122 7.86 12.68 11.76
N GLU A 123 7.87 11.43 12.23
CA GLU A 123 7.14 10.32 11.58
C GLU A 123 5.60 10.44 11.64
N GLN A 124 5.10 11.31 12.53
CA GLN A 124 3.67 11.57 12.71
C GLN A 124 3.15 12.71 11.83
N ALA A 125 4.01 13.29 10.98
CA ALA A 125 3.61 14.34 10.06
C ALA A 125 2.49 13.87 9.12
N VAL A 126 1.77 14.86 8.58
CA VAL A 126 0.66 14.65 7.66
C VAL A 126 0.86 15.52 6.42
N PHE A 127 0.47 15.01 5.26
CA PHE A 127 0.10 15.91 4.17
C PHE A 127 -1.29 16.44 4.43
N ARG A 128 -1.50 17.76 4.32
CA ARG A 128 -2.78 18.38 4.64
C ARG A 128 -3.65 18.55 3.41
N SER A 129 -4.94 18.22 3.53
CA SER A 129 -5.96 18.42 2.49
C SER A 129 -5.57 17.86 1.09
N VAL A 130 -4.95 16.69 1.01
CA VAL A 130 -4.60 16.07 -0.28
C VAL A 130 -5.82 15.38 -0.87
N TRP A 131 -6.01 15.51 -2.19
CA TRP A 131 -7.08 14.77 -2.87
C TRP A 131 -6.81 13.28 -2.85
N MET A 132 -7.74 12.56 -2.21
CA MET A 132 -7.73 11.13 -2.03
C MET A 132 -8.83 10.49 -2.88
N SER A 133 -8.51 9.40 -3.56
CA SER A 133 -9.49 8.41 -4.01
C SER A 133 -9.50 7.27 -2.99
N VAL A 134 -10.60 7.10 -2.25
CA VAL A 134 -10.72 6.11 -1.17
C VAL A 134 -11.55 4.93 -1.66
N GLN A 135 -10.91 3.76 -1.66
CA GLN A 135 -11.54 2.48 -1.95
C GLN A 135 -11.77 1.72 -0.64
N PRO A 136 -13.05 1.44 -0.28
CA PRO A 136 -13.36 0.65 0.90
C PRO A 136 -12.90 -0.80 0.72
N VAL A 137 -12.70 -1.47 1.86
CA VAL A 137 -12.22 -2.85 1.92
C VAL A 137 -13.22 -3.78 2.61
N ASP A 138 -13.16 -5.07 2.29
CA ASP A 138 -13.82 -6.11 3.05
C ASP A 138 -13.05 -6.32 4.35
N GLU A 139 -13.56 -5.71 5.42
CA GLU A 139 -12.98 -5.71 6.76
C GLU A 139 -12.72 -7.13 7.28
N ARG A 140 -13.49 -8.13 6.84
CA ARG A 140 -13.31 -9.52 7.27
C ARG A 140 -12.00 -10.09 6.75
N ILE A 141 -11.63 -9.75 5.52
CA ILE A 141 -10.37 -10.18 4.90
C ILE A 141 -9.21 -9.51 5.63
N VAL A 142 -9.28 -8.18 5.79
CA VAL A 142 -8.24 -7.40 6.47
C VAL A 142 -8.06 -7.89 7.91
N ALA A 143 -9.14 -8.04 8.67
CA ALA A 143 -9.09 -8.55 10.04
C ALA A 143 -8.45 -9.94 10.13
N GLN A 144 -8.74 -10.83 9.17
CA GLN A 144 -8.12 -12.16 9.14
C GLN A 144 -6.62 -12.10 8.81
N LEU A 145 -6.19 -11.22 7.91
CA LEU A 145 -4.77 -11.00 7.61
C LEU A 145 -4.03 -10.44 8.83
N LEU A 146 -4.59 -9.43 9.49
CA LEU A 146 -4.02 -8.84 10.71
C LEU A 146 -3.94 -9.86 11.85
N ARG A 147 -4.98 -10.68 12.02
CA ARG A 147 -4.96 -11.79 12.98
C ARG A 147 -3.86 -12.80 12.66
N TRP A 148 -3.68 -13.18 11.41
CA TRP A 148 -2.61 -14.10 11.05
C TRP A 148 -1.22 -13.49 11.29
N ARG A 149 -1.06 -12.20 11.00
CA ARG A 149 0.17 -11.46 11.31
C ARG A 149 0.48 -11.50 12.80
N SER A 150 -0.50 -11.25 13.67
CA SER A 150 -0.31 -11.27 15.14
C SER A 150 0.02 -12.67 15.67
N GLU A 151 -0.37 -13.73 14.96
CA GLU A 151 0.06 -15.10 15.23
C GLU A 151 1.52 -15.39 14.78
N GLY A 152 2.19 -14.43 14.16
CA GLY A 152 3.55 -14.57 13.61
C GLY A 152 3.59 -15.36 12.30
N ARG A 153 2.52 -15.29 11.49
CA ARG A 153 2.49 -15.91 10.16
C ARG A 153 3.08 -14.96 9.12
N ARG A 154 3.86 -15.51 8.20
CA ARG A 154 4.26 -14.83 6.96
C ARG A 154 3.14 -14.98 5.94
N LEU A 155 2.79 -13.89 5.26
CA LEU A 155 1.65 -13.82 4.38
C LEU A 155 2.08 -13.53 2.95
N SER A 156 1.40 -14.15 1.99
CA SER A 156 1.56 -13.86 0.57
C SER A 156 0.25 -14.09 -0.17
N ALA A 157 0.04 -13.42 -1.29
CA ALA A 157 -1.13 -13.61 -2.14
C ALA A 157 -0.74 -13.91 -3.61
N ASP A 158 -1.69 -14.48 -4.34
CA ASP A 158 -1.65 -14.63 -5.80
C ASP A 158 -3.07 -14.47 -6.37
N ILE A 159 -3.17 -14.23 -7.68
CA ILE A 159 -4.41 -14.33 -8.44
C ILE A 159 -4.27 -15.48 -9.44
N SER A 160 -5.15 -16.47 -9.33
CA SER A 160 -5.19 -17.58 -10.27
C SER A 160 -6.61 -17.90 -10.68
N ALA A 161 -6.83 -18.08 -11.98
CA ALA A 161 -8.16 -18.32 -12.57
C ALA A 161 -9.24 -17.32 -12.08
N GLY A 162 -8.86 -16.04 -11.91
CA GLY A 162 -9.75 -14.97 -11.46
C GLY A 162 -10.10 -15.00 -9.96
N ARG A 163 -9.41 -15.83 -9.16
CA ARG A 163 -9.61 -15.91 -7.71
C ARG A 163 -8.38 -15.42 -6.97
N HIS A 164 -8.61 -14.65 -5.90
CA HIS A 164 -7.55 -14.28 -4.98
C HIS A 164 -7.26 -15.43 -4.03
N ILE A 165 -5.99 -15.80 -3.95
CA ILE A 165 -5.48 -16.90 -3.14
C ILE A 165 -4.50 -16.31 -2.13
N PHE A 166 -4.66 -16.66 -0.86
CA PHE A 166 -3.75 -16.28 0.22
C PHE A 166 -2.98 -17.50 0.71
N ARG A 167 -1.73 -17.28 1.07
CA ARG A 167 -0.87 -18.26 1.71
C ARG A 167 -0.37 -17.70 3.03
N SER A 168 -0.52 -18.51 4.07
CA SER A 168 -0.03 -18.24 5.41
C SER A 168 1.01 -19.29 5.78
N GLU A 169 2.15 -18.85 6.30
CA GLU A 169 3.21 -19.74 6.76
C GLU A 169 3.62 -19.45 8.20
N ARG A 170 3.72 -20.49 9.05
CA ARG A 170 4.23 -20.40 10.42
C ARG A 170 4.98 -21.66 10.82
N LYS A 171 6.24 -21.52 11.25
CA LYS A 171 7.08 -22.64 11.73
C LYS A 171 7.11 -23.83 10.74
N GLY A 172 7.23 -23.55 9.45
CA GLY A 172 7.24 -24.56 8.37
C GLY A 172 5.87 -25.15 8.00
N ARG A 173 4.80 -24.82 8.72
CA ARG A 173 3.42 -25.14 8.31
C ARG A 173 2.94 -24.07 7.34
N VAL A 174 2.51 -24.50 6.17
CA VAL A 174 1.95 -23.65 5.12
C VAL A 174 0.48 -24.01 4.93
N GLU A 175 -0.37 -23.01 4.88
CA GLU A 175 -1.81 -23.14 4.63
C GLU A 175 -2.21 -22.17 3.52
N THR A 176 -3.04 -22.64 2.59
CA THR A 176 -3.54 -21.86 1.46
C THR A 176 -5.03 -21.63 1.62
N PHE A 177 -5.51 -20.46 1.26
CA PHE A 177 -6.90 -20.04 1.42
C PHE A 177 -7.39 -19.35 0.15
N VAL A 178 -8.66 -19.54 -0.19
CA VAL A 178 -9.37 -18.71 -1.16
C VAL A 178 -10.39 -17.86 -0.44
N PHE A 179 -10.60 -16.66 -0.94
CA PHE A 179 -11.73 -15.85 -0.51
C PHE A 179 -12.96 -16.18 -1.35
N ASP A 180 -14.02 -16.62 -0.69
CA ASP A 180 -15.28 -17.02 -1.33
C ASP A 180 -16.46 -16.56 -0.46
N GLY A 181 -17.30 -15.69 -1.00
CA GLY A 181 -18.55 -15.26 -0.35
C GLY A 181 -18.37 -14.59 1.01
N GLY A 182 -17.30 -13.82 1.23
CA GLY A 182 -17.08 -13.16 2.52
C GLY A 182 -16.23 -13.95 3.52
N LEU A 183 -15.76 -15.14 3.14
CA LEU A 183 -15.04 -16.05 4.03
C LEU A 183 -13.74 -16.54 3.40
N MET A 184 -12.67 -16.59 4.21
CA MET A 184 -11.45 -17.31 3.85
C MET A 184 -11.64 -18.80 4.10
N ARG A 185 -11.59 -19.59 3.02
CA ARG A 185 -11.74 -21.05 3.07
C ARG A 185 -10.41 -21.71 2.78
N PRO A 186 -9.95 -22.68 3.60
CA PRO A 186 -8.74 -23.42 3.29
C PRO A 186 -8.91 -24.17 1.98
N VAL A 187 -7.88 -24.12 1.13
CA VAL A 187 -7.80 -24.92 -0.10
C VAL A 187 -6.67 -25.92 0.07
N PHE A 188 -6.95 -27.13 -0.38
CA PHE A 188 -6.02 -28.23 -0.39
C PHE A 188 -5.76 -28.63 -1.83
N ASP A 189 -4.50 -28.85 -2.21
CA ASP A 189 -4.20 -29.49 -3.49
C ASP A 189 -4.51 -30.99 -3.36
N PRO A 190 -5.37 -31.57 -4.20
CA PRO A 190 -5.57 -33.00 -4.24
C PRO A 190 -4.35 -33.64 -4.95
N VAL A 191 -3.30 -33.95 -4.21
CA VAL A 191 -2.24 -34.84 -4.70
C VAL A 191 -2.56 -36.25 -4.20
N ASP A 192 -2.87 -37.15 -5.13
CA ASP A 192 -3.12 -38.56 -4.83
C ASP A 192 -1.81 -39.24 -4.44
N ASN A 193 -1.64 -39.52 -3.15
CA ASN A 193 -0.44 -40.16 -2.60
C ASN A 193 -0.72 -41.57 -2.03
N GLY A 194 -1.87 -42.17 -2.31
CA GLY A 194 -2.23 -43.50 -1.79
C GLY A 194 -2.44 -43.53 -0.27
N MET A 195 -3.55 -44.14 0.17
CA MET A 195 -4.01 -44.45 1.53
C MET A 195 -4.02 -43.35 2.63
N PHE A 196 -3.24 -42.26 2.52
CA PHE A 196 -3.23 -41.13 3.44
C PHE A 196 -3.32 -39.80 2.68
N LYS A 197 -4.52 -39.21 2.64
CA LYS A 197 -4.74 -37.84 2.13
C LYS A 197 -4.16 -36.83 3.12
N ARG A 198 -2.89 -36.46 2.98
CA ARG A 198 -2.34 -35.31 3.70
C ARG A 198 -2.58 -34.05 2.85
N PRO A 199 -3.26 -33.03 3.37
CA PRO A 199 -3.37 -31.76 2.68
C PRO A 199 -1.97 -31.18 2.45
N GLN A 200 -1.59 -31.02 1.19
CA GLN A 200 -0.39 -30.27 0.83
C GLN A 200 -0.79 -28.84 0.44
N PRO A 201 0.06 -27.84 0.72
CA PRO A 201 -0.16 -26.48 0.27
C PRO A 201 -0.23 -26.44 -1.26
N VAL A 202 -1.17 -25.67 -1.79
CA VAL A 202 -1.40 -25.58 -3.23
C VAL A 202 -0.16 -25.01 -3.94
N GLY A 203 0.32 -25.71 -4.98
CA GLY A 203 1.12 -25.22 -6.12
C GLY A 203 2.55 -24.67 -5.91
N ARG A 204 3.54 -25.35 -6.53
CA ARG A 204 4.84 -24.75 -6.94
C ARG A 204 4.73 -23.74 -8.09
N HIS A 205 3.53 -23.54 -8.65
CA HIS A 205 3.27 -22.78 -9.89
C HIS A 205 2.64 -21.39 -9.68
N PHE A 206 2.44 -20.96 -8.44
CA PHE A 206 1.90 -19.64 -8.13
C PHE A 206 2.99 -18.57 -8.06
N ALA A 207 2.68 -17.38 -8.58
CA ALA A 207 3.54 -16.21 -8.55
C ALA A 207 3.34 -15.44 -7.24
N TRP A 208 3.65 -16.10 -6.12
CA TRP A 208 3.41 -15.57 -4.78
C TRP A 208 4.01 -14.18 -4.58
N THR A 209 3.17 -13.21 -4.25
CA THR A 209 3.56 -11.88 -3.85
C THR A 209 3.51 -11.79 -2.33
N ALA A 210 4.64 -11.49 -1.69
CA ALA A 210 4.69 -11.27 -0.25
C ALA A 210 3.79 -10.09 0.13
N ILE A 211 3.03 -10.24 1.20
CA ILE A 211 2.27 -9.14 1.81
C ILE A 211 3.21 -8.46 2.81
N PRO A 212 3.69 -7.24 2.53
CA PRO A 212 4.66 -6.59 3.40
C PRO A 212 4.01 -6.10 4.69
N ASP A 213 4.80 -6.06 5.77
CA ASP A 213 4.33 -5.55 7.06
C ASP A 213 3.85 -4.10 6.98
N THR A 214 4.44 -3.29 6.12
CA THR A 214 4.04 -1.88 5.92
C THR A 214 2.61 -1.74 5.39
N LEU A 215 2.16 -2.69 4.56
CA LEU A 215 0.77 -2.74 4.09
C LEU A 215 -0.16 -3.13 5.24
N LEU A 216 0.25 -4.12 6.04
CA LEU A 216 -0.53 -4.57 7.21
C LEU A 216 -0.59 -3.50 8.30
N ASP A 217 0.48 -2.73 8.51
CA ASP A 217 0.51 -1.59 9.43
C ASP A 217 -0.48 -0.51 9.00
N ALA A 218 -0.49 -0.15 7.71
CA ALA A 218 -1.41 0.86 7.19
C ALA A 218 -2.88 0.44 7.33
N TRP A 219 -3.18 -0.86 7.16
CA TRP A 219 -4.52 -1.40 7.41
C TRP A 219 -4.88 -1.48 8.89
N ALA A 220 -3.92 -1.76 9.77
CA ALA A 220 -4.16 -1.80 11.21
C ALA A 220 -4.44 -0.40 11.80
N ASP A 221 -3.98 0.64 11.12
CA ASP A 221 -4.09 2.04 11.52
C ASP A 221 -5.03 2.83 10.59
N ALA A 222 -6.10 2.23 10.09
CA ALA A 222 -7.01 2.88 9.14
C ALA A 222 -7.94 3.96 9.76
N ALA A 223 -7.89 4.17 11.08
CA ALA A 223 -8.80 5.08 11.80
C ALA A 223 -8.70 6.55 11.37
N TRP A 224 -7.60 6.97 10.73
CA TRP A 224 -7.46 8.32 10.16
C TRP A 224 -8.40 8.54 8.95
N LEU A 225 -8.99 7.50 8.37
CA LEU A 225 -9.98 7.66 7.31
C LEU A 225 -11.30 8.27 7.80
N ASP A 226 -11.61 8.04 9.08
CA ASP A 226 -12.84 8.49 9.73
C ASP A 226 -12.73 9.89 10.33
N SER A 227 -11.53 10.48 10.37
CA SER A 227 -11.39 11.89 10.70
C SER A 227 -11.86 12.72 9.51
N THR A 228 -13.17 12.89 9.40
CA THR A 228 -13.77 14.08 8.78
C THR A 228 -13.40 15.27 9.66
N GLU A 229 -12.78 16.27 9.05
CA GLU A 229 -12.41 17.58 9.59
C GLU A 229 -13.07 17.98 10.93
N ALA A 230 -12.23 18.40 11.88
CA ALA A 230 -12.61 19.31 12.96
C ALA A 230 -12.45 20.76 12.48
#